data_AF-A0A537Y983-F1
#
_entry.id   AF-A0A537Y983-F1
#
_cell.length_a   1.000
_cell.length_b   1.000
_cell.length_c   1.000
_cell.angle_alpha   90.00
_cell.angle_beta   90.00
_cell.angle_gamma   90.00
#
_symmetry.space_group_name_H-M   'P 1'
#
loop_
_entity.id
_entity.type
_entity.pdbx_description
1 polymer ?
#
loop_
_entity_poly.entity_id
_entity_poly.type
_entity_poly.pdbx_seq_one_letter_code
_entity_poly.pdbx_strand_id
1 'polypeptide(L)'
;MRSRLPIAIAILLGFVVAVPAATTITVIQRGLALNMASVSLTKGDRLNFTNDDDVIHNIHIFGPEGDANVDLGLQKPGKILSYKFDNGGAYRVRCNIHPSVKMAVTVK
;
A
#
# COMPACT_ATOMS: atom_id res chain seq x y z
N MET A 1 18.29 4.14 66.81
CA MET A 1 17.28 5.01 66.18
C MET A 1 17.24 4.67 64.70
N ARG A 2 16.17 4.05 64.20
CA ARG A 2 16.08 3.52 62.82
C ARG A 2 15.34 4.54 61.95
N SER A 3 16.05 5.34 61.16
CA SER A 3 15.44 6.22 60.17
C SER A 3 15.28 5.47 58.85
N ARG A 4 14.02 5.16 58.49
CA ARG A 4 13.66 4.61 57.18
C ARG A 4 13.48 5.77 56.21
N LEU A 5 14.17 5.74 55.07
CA LEU A 5 14.01 6.71 53.99
C LEU A 5 12.84 6.26 53.08
N PRO A 6 11.94 7.15 52.62
CA PRO A 6 10.78 6.75 51.83
C PRO A 6 11.18 6.41 50.39
N ILE A 7 10.65 5.30 49.88
CA ILE A 7 10.74 4.92 48.46
C ILE A 7 9.83 5.85 47.67
N ALA A 8 10.43 6.74 46.87
CA ALA A 8 9.69 7.51 45.87
C ALA A 8 9.40 6.60 44.67
N ILE A 9 8.15 6.18 44.52
CA ILE A 9 7.67 5.49 43.31
C ILE A 9 7.39 6.58 42.27
N ALA A 10 8.33 6.77 41.34
CA ALA A 10 8.09 7.58 40.14
C ALA A 10 7.21 6.77 39.18
N ILE A 11 5.92 7.11 39.11
CA ILE A 11 5.02 6.58 38.09
C ILE A 11 5.34 7.30 36.78
N LEU A 12 6.14 6.65 35.92
CA LEU A 12 6.31 7.08 34.53
C LEU A 12 5.01 6.74 33.78
N LEU A 13 4.14 7.73 33.56
CA LEU A 13 3.07 7.59 32.57
C LEU A 13 3.72 7.55 31.17
N GLY A 14 3.91 6.34 30.63
CA GLY A 14 4.32 6.16 29.25
C GLY A 14 3.20 6.60 28.31
N PHE A 15 3.45 7.62 27.49
CA PHE A 15 2.61 7.95 26.34
C PHE A 15 2.73 6.82 25.31
N VAL A 16 1.68 6.01 25.18
CA VAL A 16 1.57 5.06 24.06
C VAL A 16 1.08 5.84 22.84
N VAL A 17 2.00 6.14 21.91
CA VAL A 17 1.62 6.66 20.59
C VAL A 17 1.11 5.48 19.77
N ALA A 18 -0.19 5.43 19.51
CA ALA A 18 -0.79 4.44 18.63
C ALA A 18 -0.36 4.73 17.18
N VAL A 19 0.48 3.86 16.61
CA VAL A 19 0.79 3.88 15.18
C VAL A 19 -0.36 3.17 14.44
N PRO A 20 -0.99 3.80 13.43
CA PRO A 20 -2.03 3.14 12.66
C PRO A 20 -1.49 1.89 11.96
N ALA A 21 -2.26 0.81 11.98
CA ALA A 21 -1.89 -0.45 11.33
C ALA A 21 -2.00 -0.32 9.80
N ALA A 22 -1.02 -0.87 9.09
CA ALA A 22 -1.03 -0.93 7.64
C ALA A 22 -2.25 -1.72 7.13
N THR A 23 -2.99 -1.12 6.21
CA THR A 23 -4.17 -1.69 5.57
C THR A 23 -3.82 -2.34 4.23
N THR A 24 -4.56 -3.39 3.85
CA THR A 24 -4.46 -3.98 2.52
C THR A 24 -5.79 -3.79 1.78
N ILE A 25 -5.75 -3.16 0.61
CA ILE A 25 -6.92 -2.96 -0.26
C ILE A 25 -6.80 -3.87 -1.48
N THR A 26 -7.93 -4.43 -1.92
CA THR A 26 -7.97 -5.24 -3.15
C THR A 26 -8.48 -4.42 -4.33
N VAL A 27 -7.73 -4.46 -5.43
CA VAL A 27 -8.07 -3.88 -6.72
C VAL A 27 -8.32 -5.02 -7.70
N ILE A 28 -9.43 -4.99 -8.43
CA ILE A 28 -9.84 -6.06 -9.35
C ILE A 28 -9.66 -5.57 -10.77
N GLN A 29 -9.03 -6.37 -11.62
CA GLN A 29 -8.98 -6.18 -13.07
C GLN A 29 -10.05 -7.04 -13.72
N ARG A 30 -10.93 -6.42 -14.52
CA ARG A 30 -11.96 -7.11 -15.31
C ARG A 30 -12.41 -6.21 -16.46
N GLY A 31 -12.61 -6.79 -17.65
CA GLY A 31 -13.09 -6.06 -18.81
C GLY A 31 -12.10 -4.98 -19.28
N LEU A 32 -10.79 -5.28 -19.29
CA LEU A 32 -9.75 -4.31 -19.63
C LEU A 32 -9.81 -3.01 -18.79
N ALA A 33 -10.20 -3.13 -17.53
CA ALA A 33 -10.25 -2.03 -16.58
C ALA A 33 -9.87 -2.48 -15.17
N LEU A 34 -9.39 -1.53 -14.37
CA LEU A 34 -9.33 -1.67 -12.91
C LEU A 34 -10.66 -1.18 -12.33
N ASN A 35 -11.19 -1.86 -11.31
CA ASN A 35 -12.47 -1.52 -10.69
C ASN A 35 -12.51 -0.13 -10.01
N MET A 36 -11.36 0.53 -9.88
CA MET A 36 -11.24 1.90 -9.39
C MET A 36 -10.21 2.68 -10.19
N ALA A 37 -10.55 3.92 -10.55
CA ALA A 37 -9.65 4.82 -11.25
C ALA A 37 -8.61 5.46 -10.32
N SER A 38 -8.88 5.52 -9.02
CA SER A 38 -7.99 6.09 -8.01
C SER A 38 -8.20 5.50 -6.62
N VAL A 39 -7.16 5.49 -5.80
CA VAL A 39 -7.24 5.12 -4.37
C VAL A 39 -6.30 6.00 -3.54
N SER A 40 -6.73 6.31 -2.31
CA SER A 40 -5.89 6.98 -1.30
C SER A 40 -5.43 5.98 -0.25
N LEU A 41 -4.15 6.01 0.07
CA LEU A 41 -3.47 5.15 1.02
C LEU A 41 -2.73 5.99 2.07
N THR A 42 -2.39 5.34 3.16
CA THR A 42 -1.39 5.80 4.13
C THR A 42 -0.07 5.05 3.92
N LYS A 43 1.05 5.68 4.28
CA LYS A 43 2.36 5.01 4.23
C LYS A 43 2.32 3.67 4.97
N GLY A 44 2.80 2.64 4.29
CA GLY A 44 2.85 1.26 4.77
C GLY A 44 1.70 0.39 4.25
N ASP A 45 0.65 0.98 3.69
CA ASP A 45 -0.48 0.24 3.11
C ASP A 45 -0.07 -0.58 1.89
N ARG A 46 -0.91 -1.56 1.54
CA ARG A 46 -0.72 -2.46 0.40
C ARG A 46 -1.90 -2.42 -0.55
N LEU A 47 -1.61 -2.60 -1.84
CA LEU A 47 -2.60 -2.99 -2.83
C LEU A 47 -2.37 -4.43 -3.26
N ASN A 48 -3.45 -5.21 -3.26
CA ASN A 48 -3.53 -6.51 -3.91
C ASN A 48 -4.29 -6.36 -5.23
N PHE A 49 -3.60 -6.50 -6.35
CA PHE A 49 -4.19 -6.50 -7.67
C PHE A 49 -4.60 -7.93 -8.02
N THR A 50 -5.89 -8.17 -8.23
CA THR A 50 -6.43 -9.46 -8.63
C THR A 50 -6.80 -9.39 -10.11
N ASN A 51 -6.37 -10.36 -10.92
CA ASN A 51 -6.84 -10.49 -12.29
C ASN A 51 -8.09 -11.38 -12.30
N ASP A 52 -9.25 -10.77 -12.50
CA ASP A 52 -10.57 -11.40 -12.60
C ASP A 52 -11.15 -11.19 -14.02
N ASP A 53 -10.24 -11.10 -14.98
CA ASP A 53 -10.47 -11.08 -16.41
C ASP A 53 -10.08 -12.43 -17.01
N ASP A 54 -10.45 -12.68 -18.26
CA ASP A 54 -10.05 -13.87 -19.02
C ASP A 54 -8.74 -13.68 -19.81
N VAL A 55 -8.22 -12.44 -19.87
CA VAL A 55 -6.95 -12.09 -20.52
C VAL A 55 -5.80 -11.90 -19.52
N ILE A 56 -4.57 -11.97 -20.02
CA ILE A 56 -3.36 -11.66 -19.24
C ILE A 56 -3.25 -10.14 -19.07
N HIS A 57 -2.92 -9.70 -17.86
CA HIS A 57 -2.62 -8.30 -17.56
C HIS A 57 -1.18 -8.13 -17.09
N ASN A 58 -0.85 -6.93 -16.61
CA ASN A 58 0.42 -6.55 -16.04
C ASN A 58 0.17 -5.42 -15.04
N ILE A 59 0.97 -5.37 -13.97
CA ILE A 59 0.96 -4.27 -13.01
C ILE A 59 2.34 -3.63 -12.99
N HIS A 60 2.42 -2.40 -13.51
CA HIS A 60 3.60 -1.56 -13.47
C HIS A 60 3.29 -0.30 -12.65
N ILE A 61 4.10 -0.04 -11.63
CA ILE A 61 3.96 1.08 -10.71
C ILE A 61 5.04 2.12 -10.99
N PHE A 62 4.62 3.36 -11.19
CA PHE A 62 5.47 4.53 -11.31
C PHE A 62 5.24 5.46 -10.13
N GLY A 63 6.29 5.84 -9.43
CA GLY A 63 6.26 6.72 -8.27
C GLY A 63 6.46 8.20 -8.61
N PRO A 64 6.36 9.08 -7.60
CA PRO A 64 6.68 10.50 -7.76
C PRO A 64 8.14 10.66 -8.19
N GLU A 65 8.42 11.59 -9.09
CA GLU A 65 9.78 11.96 -9.54
C GLU A 65 10.67 10.81 -10.05
N GLY A 66 10.08 9.63 -10.32
CA GLY A 66 10.81 8.44 -10.75
C GLY A 66 11.31 7.55 -9.62
N ASP A 67 10.98 7.86 -8.36
CA ASP A 67 11.42 7.12 -7.16
C ASP A 67 10.91 5.66 -7.12
N ALA A 68 9.88 5.36 -7.91
CA ALA A 68 9.47 3.99 -8.16
C ALA A 68 9.27 3.76 -9.67
N ASN A 69 9.83 2.66 -10.15
CA ASN A 69 9.62 2.13 -11.50
C ASN A 69 9.64 0.60 -11.37
N VAL A 70 8.51 0.04 -10.93
CA VAL A 70 8.41 -1.34 -10.45
C VAL A 70 7.42 -2.11 -11.31
N ASP A 71 7.95 -3.01 -12.14
CA ASP A 71 7.15 -3.97 -12.91
C ASP A 71 6.95 -5.25 -12.07
N LEU A 72 5.70 -5.52 -11.66
CA LEU A 72 5.34 -6.76 -10.96
C LEU A 72 5.17 -7.96 -11.90
N GLY A 73 5.29 -7.73 -13.21
CA GLY A 73 5.26 -8.74 -14.25
C GLY A 73 3.86 -9.03 -14.80
N LEU A 74 3.81 -10.01 -15.71
CA LEU A 74 2.56 -10.47 -16.31
C LEU A 74 1.70 -11.21 -15.28
N GLN A 75 0.40 -10.98 -15.35
CA GLN A 75 -0.59 -11.51 -14.43
C GLN A 75 -1.62 -12.34 -15.18
N LYS A 76 -1.54 -13.66 -15.05
CA LYS A 76 -2.55 -14.58 -15.60
C LYS A 76 -3.92 -14.43 -14.89
N PRO A 77 -5.03 -14.81 -15.54
CA PRO A 77 -6.34 -14.92 -14.87
C PRO A 77 -6.26 -15.65 -13.52
N GLY A 78 -6.96 -15.12 -12.53
CA GLY A 78 -7.01 -15.63 -11.16
C GLY A 78 -5.76 -15.38 -10.30
N LYS A 79 -4.70 -14.76 -10.84
CA LYS A 79 -3.50 -14.44 -10.06
C LYS A 79 -3.66 -13.14 -9.29
N ILE A 80 -2.92 -13.04 -8.18
CA ILE A 80 -2.82 -11.84 -7.34
C ILE A 80 -1.38 -11.38 -7.33
N LEU A 81 -1.17 -10.08 -7.58
CA LEU A 81 0.11 -9.39 -7.38
C LEU A 81 -0.07 -8.36 -6.26
N SER A 82 0.95 -8.15 -5.44
CA SER A 82 0.83 -7.31 -4.24
C SER A 82 2.01 -6.35 -4.14
N TYR A 83 1.74 -5.09 -3.79
CA TYR A 83 2.76 -4.07 -3.60
C TYR A 83 2.47 -3.22 -2.37
N LYS A 84 3.53 -2.90 -1.62
CA LYS A 84 3.49 -2.05 -0.43
C LYS A 84 3.96 -0.64 -0.77
N PHE A 85 3.23 0.35 -0.31
CA PHE A 85 3.50 1.76 -0.56
C PHE A 85 4.10 2.41 0.69
N ASP A 86 5.44 2.40 0.79
CA ASP A 86 6.14 2.91 1.96
C ASP A 86 6.39 4.43 1.93
N ASN A 87 6.39 5.03 0.74
CA ASN A 87 6.68 6.45 0.56
C ASN A 87 5.41 7.23 0.21
N GLY A 88 5.34 8.47 0.71
CA GLY A 88 4.24 9.39 0.40
C GLY A 88 4.39 9.95 -1.01
N GLY A 89 3.28 10.27 -1.66
CA GLY A 89 3.28 10.92 -2.97
C GLY A 89 2.25 10.37 -3.96
N ALA A 90 2.38 10.81 -5.20
CA ALA A 90 1.50 10.43 -6.29
C ALA A 90 2.14 9.32 -7.15
N TYR A 91 1.42 8.22 -7.28
CA TYR A 91 1.81 7.05 -8.05
C TYR A 91 0.83 6.82 -9.21
N ARG A 92 1.32 6.17 -10.26
CA ARG A 92 0.55 5.70 -11.39
C ARG A 92 0.73 4.20 -11.52
N VAL A 93 -0.37 3.47 -11.57
CA VAL A 93 -0.38 2.05 -11.90
C VAL A 93 -0.87 1.90 -13.33
N ARG A 94 -0.19 1.08 -14.13
CA ARG A 94 -0.53 0.83 -15.54
C ARG A 94 -0.32 -0.64 -15.89
N CYS A 95 -1.00 -1.08 -16.94
CA CYS A 95 -0.66 -2.30 -17.66
C CYS A 95 0.19 -1.94 -18.89
N ASN A 96 1.39 -2.52 -19.02
CA ASN A 96 2.26 -2.25 -20.17
C ASN A 96 1.69 -2.83 -21.50
N ILE A 97 0.95 -3.94 -21.42
CA ILE A 97 0.38 -4.63 -22.60
C ILE A 97 -1.03 -4.15 -22.96
N HIS A 98 -1.70 -3.44 -22.06
CA HIS A 98 -3.01 -2.83 -22.27
C HIS A 98 -2.98 -1.36 -21.84
N PRO A 99 -2.51 -0.43 -22.68
CA PRO A 99 -2.20 0.95 -22.28
C PRO A 99 -3.40 1.76 -21.74
N SER A 100 -4.64 1.32 -22.01
CA SER A 100 -5.88 1.89 -21.47
C SER A 100 -6.11 1.55 -20.00
N VAL A 101 -5.57 0.43 -19.50
CA VAL A 101 -5.69 -0.02 -18.11
C VAL A 101 -4.73 0.78 -17.23
N LYS A 102 -5.29 1.66 -16.40
CA LYS A 102 -4.51 2.54 -15.52
C LYS A 102 -5.34 2.99 -14.32
N MET A 103 -4.65 3.29 -13.21
CA MET A 103 -5.22 3.96 -12.05
C MET A 103 -4.20 4.88 -11.39
N ALA A 104 -4.68 5.85 -10.61
CA ALA A 104 -3.86 6.70 -9.75
C ALA A 104 -3.84 6.15 -8.32
N VAL A 105 -2.73 6.31 -7.62
CA VAL A 105 -2.62 6.00 -6.19
C VAL A 105 -2.02 7.22 -5.50
N THR A 106 -2.66 7.71 -4.44
CA THR A 106 -2.12 8.80 -3.61
C THR A 106 -1.79 8.25 -2.24
N VAL A 107 -0.55 8.41 -1.80
CA VAL A 107 -0.10 7.96 -0.49
C VAL A 107 0.16 9.18 0.39
N LYS A 108 -0.49 9.25 1.54
CA LYS A 108 -0.32 10.32 2.54
C LYS A 108 0.65 9.88 3.63
#